data_AF-A0A068TKG2-F1
#
_entry.id   AF-A0A068TKG2-F1
#
_cell.length_a   1.000
_cell.length_b   1.000
_cell.length_c   1.000
_cell.angle_alpha   90.00
_cell.angle_beta   90.00
_cell.angle_gamma   90.00
#
_symmetry.space_group_name_H-M   'P 1'
#
loop_
_entity.id
_entity.type
_entity.pdbx_description
1 polymer ?
#
loop_
_entity_poly.entity_id
_entity_poly.type
_entity_poly.pdbx_seq_one_letter_code
_entity_poly.pdbx_strand_id
1 'polypeptide(L)'
;MTSIFTNESIKIWTYNLETVLAEKLETIISRGLASTRPRDRYDLFTLYKLRKEEINLEVLKNALENTAEKRKSKDTIYNWEEQVRGIEISDYQKELWIRYQRQFKYAKDISFDNSVQVIREIMQQIF
;
A
#
# COMPACT_ATOMS: atom_id res chain seq x y z
N MET A 1 9.19 21.22 6.46
CA MET A 1 10.66 20.99 6.38
C MET A 1 11.30 22.34 6.10
N THR A 2 12.19 22.81 6.97
CA THR A 2 12.82 24.14 6.87
C THR A 2 13.96 24.11 5.86
N SER A 3 13.99 25.05 4.93
CA SER A 3 15.10 25.23 3.99
C SER A 3 16.37 25.65 4.76
N ILE A 4 17.51 25.06 4.46
CA ILE A 4 18.82 25.43 5.05
C ILE A 4 19.30 26.82 4.57
N PHE A 5 18.67 27.37 3.52
CA PHE A 5 19.14 28.58 2.85
C PHE A 5 18.25 29.81 3.03
N THR A 6 16.98 29.63 3.43
CA THR A 6 16.08 30.74 3.75
C THR A 6 15.17 30.30 4.89
N ASN A 7 14.97 31.15 5.89
CA ASN A 7 14.11 30.89 7.05
C ASN A 7 12.60 30.94 6.69
N GLU A 8 12.27 30.48 5.47
CA GLU A 8 10.96 30.56 4.84
C GLU A 8 10.24 29.22 4.96
N SER A 9 8.96 29.26 5.33
CA SER A 9 8.11 28.08 5.40
C SER A 9 7.67 27.67 3.99
N ILE A 10 8.13 26.51 3.52
CA ILE A 10 7.66 25.93 2.26
C ILE A 10 6.33 25.20 2.53
N LYS A 11 5.24 25.71 1.94
CA LYS A 11 3.94 25.01 1.91
C LYS A 11 3.94 24.00 0.77
N ILE A 12 3.81 22.72 1.10
CA ILE A 12 3.69 21.63 0.13
C ILE A 12 2.27 21.10 0.22
N TRP A 13 1.56 21.14 -0.91
CA TRP A 13 0.26 20.48 -1.03
C TRP A 13 0.50 19.01 -1.31
N THR A 14 0.20 18.16 -0.35
CA THR A 14 0.26 16.70 -0.52
C THR A 14 -1.14 16.14 -0.49
N TYR A 15 -1.34 15.00 -1.16
CA TYR A 15 -2.50 14.18 -0.93
C TYR A 15 -2.63 13.83 0.56
N ASN A 16 -3.86 13.63 1.02
CA ASN A 16 -4.11 13.10 2.35
C ASN A 16 -3.61 11.65 2.45
N LEU A 17 -3.51 11.16 3.69
CA LEU A 17 -3.00 9.82 3.98
C LEU A 17 -3.83 8.75 3.26
N GLU A 18 -5.14 8.94 3.23
CA GLU A 18 -6.13 8.03 2.62
C GLU A 18 -5.91 7.88 1.12
N THR A 19 -5.67 8.96 0.39
CA THR A 19 -5.40 8.92 -1.06
C THR A 19 -4.07 8.21 -1.34
N VAL A 20 -3.04 8.45 -0.52
CA VAL A 20 -1.76 7.75 -0.66
C VAL A 20 -1.91 6.24 -0.43
N LEU A 21 -2.68 5.84 0.59
CA LEU A 21 -2.98 4.44 0.86
C LEU A 21 -3.84 3.82 -0.25
N ALA A 22 -4.85 4.53 -0.73
CA ALA A 22 -5.73 4.10 -1.81
C ALA A 22 -4.95 3.81 -3.10
N GLU A 23 -4.04 4.69 -3.51
CA GLU A 23 -3.21 4.45 -4.70
C GLU A 23 -2.28 3.23 -4.56
N LYS A 24 -1.75 2.99 -3.35
CA LYS A 24 -0.92 1.82 -3.05
C LYS A 24 -1.75 0.54 -3.06
N LEU A 25 -2.89 0.52 -2.36
CA LEU A 25 -3.82 -0.62 -2.34
C LEU A 25 -4.28 -0.97 -3.74
N GLU A 26 -4.72 0.02 -4.51
CA GLU A 26 -5.16 -0.20 -5.89
C GLU A 26 -4.04 -0.84 -6.71
N THR A 27 -2.82 -0.30 -6.65
CA THR A 27 -1.69 -0.83 -7.43
C THR A 27 -1.32 -2.25 -7.00
N ILE A 28 -1.34 -2.55 -5.70
CA ILE A 28 -0.98 -3.88 -5.19
C ILE A 28 -2.02 -4.92 -5.60
N ILE A 29 -3.30 -4.59 -5.46
CA ILE A 29 -4.41 -5.51 -5.76
C ILE A 29 -4.54 -5.68 -7.28
N SER A 30 -4.52 -4.60 -8.06
CA SER A 30 -4.73 -4.67 -9.51
C SER A 30 -3.59 -5.38 -10.25
N ARG A 31 -2.36 -5.27 -9.75
CA ARG A 31 -1.21 -6.00 -10.31
C ARG A 31 -1.11 -7.43 -9.79
N GLY A 32 -1.59 -7.69 -8.56
CA GLY A 32 -1.62 -9.01 -7.96
C GLY A 32 -0.31 -9.79 -8.13
N LEU A 33 -0.42 -11.00 -8.67
CA LEU A 33 0.69 -11.90 -8.98
C LEU A 33 1.73 -11.33 -9.95
N ALA A 34 1.32 -10.46 -10.87
CA ALA A 34 2.19 -9.83 -11.87
C ALA A 34 2.97 -8.63 -11.31
N SER A 35 2.82 -8.31 -10.02
CA SER A 35 3.56 -7.22 -9.41
C SER A 35 5.06 -7.52 -9.34
N THR A 36 5.86 -6.55 -9.77
CA THR A 36 7.33 -6.54 -9.62
C THR A 36 7.77 -5.49 -8.59
N ARG A 37 6.84 -4.95 -7.80
CA ARG A 37 7.02 -3.78 -6.93
C ARG A 37 6.83 -4.12 -5.46
N PRO A 38 7.79 -4.80 -4.80
CA PRO A 38 7.69 -5.12 -3.38
C PRO A 38 7.68 -3.85 -2.49
N ARG A 39 8.25 -2.74 -2.96
CA ARG A 39 8.25 -1.46 -2.25
C ARG A 39 6.83 -0.94 -1.97
N ASP A 40 5.87 -1.16 -2.87
CA ASP A 40 4.50 -0.69 -2.65
C ASP A 40 3.89 -1.34 -1.40
N ARG A 41 4.14 -2.64 -1.19
CA ARG A 41 3.73 -3.36 0.04
C ARG A 41 4.47 -2.87 1.28
N TYR A 42 5.77 -2.60 1.18
CA TYR A 42 6.54 -2.04 2.30
C TYR A 42 6.00 -0.67 2.73
N ASP A 43 5.77 0.23 1.77
CA ASP A 43 5.28 1.57 2.04
C ASP A 43 3.87 1.52 2.64
N LEU A 44 3.00 0.64 2.11
CA LEU A 44 1.66 0.43 2.66
C LEU A 44 1.73 -0.06 4.11
N PHE A 45 2.51 -1.11 4.38
CA PHE A 45 2.69 -1.67 5.72
C PHE A 45 3.19 -0.61 6.69
N THR A 46 4.22 0.14 6.30
CA THR A 46 4.86 1.13 7.15
C THR A 46 3.93 2.31 7.43
N LEU A 47 3.29 2.86 6.40
CA LEU A 47 2.36 3.99 6.56
C LEU A 47 1.16 3.61 7.42
N TYR A 48 0.54 2.46 7.15
CA TYR A 48 -0.60 1.99 7.92
C TYR A 48 -0.21 1.75 9.38
N LYS A 49 0.84 0.97 9.64
CA LYS A 49 1.26 0.65 11.01
C LYS A 49 1.61 1.90 11.84
N LEU A 50 2.23 2.91 11.22
CA LEU A 50 2.67 4.13 11.93
C LEU A 50 1.53 5.13 12.17
N ARG A 51 0.54 5.19 11.27
CA ARG A 51 -0.47 6.27 11.25
C ARG A 51 -1.91 5.76 11.26
N LYS A 52 -2.15 4.49 11.60
CA LYS A 52 -3.49 3.88 11.54
C LYS A 52 -4.56 4.67 12.28
N GLU A 53 -4.22 5.26 13.43
CA GLU A 53 -5.15 6.04 14.28
C GLU A 53 -5.58 7.35 13.62
N GLU A 54 -4.85 7.82 12.59
CA GLU A 54 -5.15 9.04 11.85
C GLU A 54 -6.03 8.77 10.61
N ILE A 55 -6.24 7.50 10.25
CA ILE A 55 -6.92 7.13 9.02
C ILE A 55 -8.43 7.18 9.23
N ASN A 56 -9.11 7.98 8.41
CA ASN A 56 -10.57 7.85 8.30
C ASN A 56 -10.91 6.74 7.28
N LEU A 57 -11.50 5.65 7.77
CA LEU A 57 -11.84 4.47 6.96
C LEU A 57 -12.85 4.78 5.83
N GLU A 58 -13.82 5.66 6.07
CA GLU A 58 -14.80 6.06 5.04
C GLU A 58 -14.12 6.86 3.92
N VAL A 59 -13.23 7.79 4.29
CA VAL A 59 -12.44 8.57 3.32
C VAL A 59 -11.49 7.65 2.55
N LEU A 60 -10.87 6.66 3.20
CA LEU A 60 -10.02 5.67 2.56
C LEU A 60 -10.79 4.81 1.54
N LYS A 61 -11.98 4.31 1.92
CA LYS A 61 -12.86 3.56 1.02
C LYS A 61 -13.19 4.37 -0.22
N ASN A 62 -13.69 5.59 -0.04
CA ASN A 62 -14.05 6.49 -1.13
C ASN A 62 -12.85 6.82 -2.03
N ALA A 63 -11.67 7.06 -1.44
CA ALA A 63 -10.45 7.32 -2.19
C ALA A 63 -10.02 6.10 -3.03
N LEU A 64 -10.14 4.89 -2.49
CA LEU A 64 -9.83 3.65 -3.20
C LEU A 64 -10.81 3.40 -4.35
N GLU A 65 -12.11 3.52 -4.12
CA GLU A 65 -13.13 3.35 -5.16
C GLU A 65 -12.94 4.37 -6.30
N ASN A 66 -12.71 5.64 -5.98
CA ASN A 66 -12.42 6.68 -6.97
C ASN A 66 -11.14 6.40 -7.77
N THR A 67 -10.10 5.90 -7.11
CA THR A 67 -8.83 5.54 -7.77
C THR A 67 -9.01 4.36 -8.70
N ALA A 68 -9.75 3.34 -8.27
CA ALA A 68 -10.05 2.14 -9.04
C ALA A 68 -10.91 2.46 -10.27
N GLU A 69 -11.92 3.31 -10.12
CA GLU A 69 -12.75 3.80 -11.23
C GLU A 69 -11.88 4.53 -12.27
N LYS A 70 -11.04 5.48 -11.82
CA LYS A 70 -10.14 6.23 -12.70
C LYS A 70 -9.16 5.32 -13.46
N ARG A 71 -8.70 4.23 -12.82
CA ARG A 71 -7.75 3.26 -13.39
C ARG A 71 -8.43 2.08 -14.08
N LYS A 72 -9.77 2.04 -14.12
CA LYS A 72 -10.58 0.96 -14.71
C LYS A 72 -10.28 -0.41 -14.09
N SER A 73 -10.03 -0.45 -12.78
CA SER A 73 -9.69 -1.65 -12.01
C SER A 73 -10.73 -1.99 -10.94
N LYS A 74 -11.92 -1.35 -10.98
CA LYS A 74 -12.99 -1.49 -9.98
C LYS A 74 -13.38 -2.94 -9.73
N ASP A 75 -13.64 -3.72 -10.77
CA ASP A 75 -13.99 -5.15 -10.63
C ASP A 75 -12.87 -5.95 -9.94
N THR A 76 -11.61 -5.61 -10.24
CA THR A 76 -10.45 -6.24 -9.59
C THR A 76 -10.34 -5.88 -8.11
N ILE A 77 -10.69 -4.64 -7.74
CA ILE A 77 -10.72 -4.21 -6.34
C ILE A 77 -11.86 -4.86 -5.57
N TYR A 78 -13.04 -5.02 -6.16
CA TYR A 78 -14.12 -5.79 -5.50
C TYR A 78 -13.77 -7.27 -5.36
N ASN A 79 -12.95 -7.82 -6.26
CA ASN A 79 -12.41 -9.18 -6.16
C ASN A 79 -11.04 -9.24 -5.46
N TRP A 80 -10.79 -8.36 -4.49
CA TRP A 80 -9.48 -8.26 -3.84
C TRP A 80 -9.07 -9.53 -3.10
N GLU A 81 -10.02 -10.30 -2.57
CA GLU A 81 -9.71 -11.52 -1.80
C GLU A 81 -8.94 -12.55 -2.64
N GLU A 82 -9.34 -12.73 -3.90
CA GLU A 82 -8.66 -13.64 -4.84
C GLU A 82 -7.25 -13.13 -5.14
N GLN A 83 -7.10 -11.81 -5.36
CA GLN A 83 -5.79 -11.20 -5.64
C GLN A 83 -4.83 -11.35 -4.45
N VAL A 84 -5.31 -11.07 -3.24
CA VAL A 84 -4.51 -11.21 -2.00
C VAL A 84 -4.15 -12.66 -1.75
N ARG A 85 -5.10 -13.60 -1.91
CA ARG A 85 -4.84 -15.04 -1.78
C ARG A 85 -3.80 -15.50 -2.80
N GLY A 86 -3.89 -15.03 -4.04
CA GLY A 86 -2.89 -15.31 -5.07
C GLY A 86 -1.49 -14.88 -4.65
N ILE A 87 -1.34 -13.64 -4.15
CA ILE A 87 -0.06 -13.14 -3.65
C ILE A 87 0.45 -14.02 -2.50
N GLU A 88 -0.42 -14.35 -1.53
CA GLU A 88 -0.09 -15.09 -0.31
C GLU A 88 0.53 -16.47 -0.60
N ILE A 89 0.01 -17.18 -1.60
CA ILE A 89 0.51 -18.52 -1.97
C ILE A 89 1.61 -18.51 -3.05
N SER A 90 2.04 -17.33 -3.51
CA SER A 90 2.98 -17.21 -4.61
C SER A 90 4.44 -17.26 -4.15
N ASP A 91 5.13 -18.35 -4.51
CA ASP A 91 6.57 -18.49 -4.29
C ASP A 91 7.36 -17.35 -4.95
N TYR A 92 6.94 -16.92 -6.15
CA TYR A 92 7.55 -15.79 -6.84
C TYR A 92 7.46 -14.50 -6.02
N GLN A 93 6.28 -14.16 -5.49
CA GLN A 93 6.11 -12.94 -4.68
C GLN A 93 6.86 -13.01 -3.36
N LYS A 94 6.98 -14.22 -2.79
CA LYS A 94 7.75 -14.48 -1.58
C LYS A 94 9.25 -14.30 -1.83
N GLU A 95 9.79 -14.89 -2.90
CA GLU A 95 11.18 -14.69 -3.29
C GLU A 95 11.49 -13.23 -3.60
N LEU A 96 10.59 -12.54 -4.30
CA LEU A 96 10.73 -11.12 -4.62
C LEU A 96 10.84 -10.27 -3.35
N TRP A 97 10.02 -10.57 -2.34
CA TRP A 97 10.10 -9.92 -1.03
C TRP A 97 11.42 -10.20 -0.31
N ILE A 98 11.86 -11.46 -0.27
CA ILE A 98 13.13 -11.85 0.38
C ILE A 98 14.31 -11.11 -0.27
N ARG A 99 14.35 -11.01 -1.61
CA ARG A 99 15.38 -10.24 -2.34
C ARG A 99 15.33 -8.77 -1.96
N TYR A 100 14.13 -8.19 -1.88
CA TYR A 100 13.94 -6.80 -1.44
C TYR A 100 14.46 -6.57 -0.01
N GLN A 101 14.16 -7.44 0.94
CA GLN A 101 14.67 -7.35 2.32
C GLN A 101 16.20 -7.43 2.41
N ARG A 102 16.83 -8.27 1.57
CA ARG A 102 18.30 -8.37 1.49
C ARG A 102 18.93 -7.07 0.98
N GLN A 103 18.27 -6.40 0.03
CA GLN A 103 18.76 -5.16 -0.56
C GLN A 103 18.52 -3.94 0.35
N PHE A 104 17.40 -3.90 1.06
CA PHE A 104 16.97 -2.72 1.82
C PHE A 104 16.81 -3.02 3.31
N LYS A 105 17.78 -2.52 4.11
CA LYS A 105 17.84 -2.76 5.57
C LYS A 105 16.56 -2.38 6.31
N TYR A 106 15.86 -1.34 5.87
CA TYR A 106 14.64 -0.87 6.52
C TYR A 106 13.47 -1.87 6.43
N ALA A 107 13.51 -2.81 5.48
CA ALA A 107 12.47 -3.83 5.30
C ALA A 107 12.80 -5.17 5.99
N LYS A 108 13.97 -5.28 6.61
CA LYS A 108 14.53 -6.55 7.12
C LYS A 108 13.62 -7.24 8.15
N ASP A 109 12.93 -6.46 8.99
CA ASP A 109 12.15 -6.98 10.11
C ASP A 109 10.67 -7.20 9.78
N ILE A 110 10.28 -7.06 8.51
CA ILE A 110 8.89 -7.23 8.06
C ILE A 110 8.80 -8.54 7.27
N SER A 111 8.18 -9.57 7.83
CA SER A 111 7.97 -10.84 7.12
C SER A 111 7.12 -10.65 5.86
N PHE A 112 7.27 -11.57 4.91
CA PHE A 112 6.40 -11.62 3.73
C PHE A 112 4.93 -11.67 4.15
N ASP A 113 4.59 -12.55 5.07
CA ASP A 113 3.22 -12.74 5.56
C ASP A 113 2.66 -11.46 6.18
N ASN A 114 3.43 -10.74 7.01
CA ASN A 114 3.01 -9.46 7.58
C ASN A 114 2.78 -8.39 6.50
N SER A 115 3.60 -8.38 5.46
CA SER A 115 3.44 -7.43 4.33
C SER A 115 2.19 -7.71 3.49
N VAL A 116 1.67 -8.94 3.52
CA VAL A 116 0.43 -9.32 2.83
C VAL A 116 -0.78 -9.14 3.76
N GLN A 117 -0.63 -9.51 5.03
CA GLN A 117 -1.69 -9.44 6.03
C GLN A 117 -2.22 -8.01 6.24
N VAL A 118 -1.36 -7.00 6.17
CA VAL A 118 -1.81 -5.60 6.26
C VAL A 118 -2.79 -5.21 5.15
N ILE A 119 -2.64 -5.79 3.95
CA ILE A 119 -3.57 -5.55 2.84
C ILE A 119 -4.94 -6.11 3.23
N ARG A 120 -4.97 -7.35 3.73
CA ARG A 120 -6.19 -8.02 4.18
C ARG A 120 -6.87 -7.26 5.31
N GLU A 121 -6.10 -6.84 6.32
CA GLU A 121 -6.59 -6.06 7.46
C GLU A 121 -7.27 -4.76 7.02
N ILE A 122 -6.65 -4.01 6.10
CA ILE A 122 -7.23 -2.76 5.59
C ILE A 122 -8.48 -3.05 4.77
N MET A 123 -8.42 -4.00 3.83
CA MET A 123 -9.53 -4.28 2.92
C MET A 123 -10.77 -4.78 3.66
N GLN A 124 -10.61 -5.61 4.70
CA GLN A 124 -11.72 -6.07 5.56
C GLN A 124 -12.39 -4.96 6.38
N GLN A 125 -11.69 -3.84 6.61
CA GLN A 125 -12.27 -2.70 7.33
C GLN A 125 -13.09 -1.77 6.42
N ILE A 126 -12.86 -1.84 5.09
CA ILE A 126 -13.48 -0.93 4.14
C ILE A 126 -14.44 -1.62 3.14
N PHE A 127 -14.40 -2.95 3.02
CA PHE A 127 -15.35 -3.78 2.26
C PHE A 127 -15.93 -4.87 3.13
#